data_AF-A0A7R9L3V3-F1
#
_entry.id   AF-A0A7R9L3V3-F1
#
_cell.length_a   1.000
_cell.length_b   1.000
_cell.length_c   1.000
_cell.angle_alpha   90.00
_cell.angle_beta   90.00
_cell.angle_gamma   90.00
#
_symmetry.space_group_name_H-M   'P 1'
#
loop_
_entity.id
_entity.type
_entity.pdbx_description
1 polymer ?
#
loop_
_entity_poly.entity_id
_entity_poly.type
_entity_poly.pdbx_seq_one_letter_code
_entity_poly.pdbx_strand_id
1 'polypeptide(L)'
;MNPSLTNVAHPGALVSKKKKAFIGLPAPLGYVAGAGRGATGFTTRSDIGPARDASDVPDDRHAPPKPKIVRKSGDKKGDEEEEDEEDLNDANYDEFNGYGGSLFSKDPYDKDDEEADQIYESIDKRMDEKRKEYRENKLRRELERYRQERPKIQQQFSDLKRDLNAVTEDEWRTIPEVGDARNKKMRNPRAEKFTPVPDSILAHNSSIGSGETVVSIDPRTGLKTPMTAGTSTGLMTPGGFVTPGNLDLRKIGQARNTLMDLKLNQASDSVTGQTVVDPKGYLTDLQSMIPSHGADI
;
A
#
# COMPACT_ATOMS: atom_id res chain seq x y z
N MET A 1 -57.68 22.48 8.78
CA MET A 1 -56.63 23.47 9.09
C MET A 1 -55.65 22.80 10.04
N ASN A 2 -54.47 22.42 9.53
CA ASN A 2 -53.45 21.68 10.29
C ASN A 2 -52.70 22.63 11.24
N PRO A 3 -52.57 22.32 12.54
CA PRO A 3 -51.64 23.04 13.39
C PRO A 3 -50.20 22.53 13.13
N SER A 4 -49.33 23.46 12.73
CA SER A 4 -47.91 23.25 12.47
C SER A 4 -47.17 22.83 13.74
N LEU A 5 -46.61 21.62 13.75
CA LEU A 5 -45.68 21.16 14.79
C LEU A 5 -44.34 21.88 14.62
N THR A 6 -43.98 22.67 15.62
CA THR A 6 -42.69 23.35 15.73
C THR A 6 -41.56 22.33 15.89
N ASN A 7 -40.56 22.41 15.03
CA ASN A 7 -39.34 21.60 15.07
C ASN A 7 -38.53 21.94 16.33
N VAL A 8 -38.64 21.10 17.37
CA VAL A 8 -37.84 21.24 18.60
C VAL A 8 -36.43 20.75 18.31
N ALA A 9 -35.46 21.66 18.35
CA ALA A 9 -34.05 21.34 18.16
C ALA A 9 -33.56 20.40 19.28
N HIS A 10 -33.06 19.23 18.88
CA HIS A 10 -32.45 18.25 19.79
C HIS A 10 -31.15 18.83 20.40
N PRO A 11 -30.88 18.64 21.71
CA PRO A 11 -29.76 19.25 22.43
C PRO A 11 -28.39 18.58 22.13
N GLY A 12 -28.15 18.19 20.88
CA GLY A 12 -26.91 17.56 20.41
C GLY A 12 -26.09 18.44 19.46
N ALA A 13 -26.54 19.66 19.15
CA ALA A 13 -26.01 20.49 18.07
C ALA A 13 -24.61 21.09 18.31
N LEU A 14 -23.92 20.73 19.40
CA LEU A 14 -22.58 21.25 19.74
C LEU A 14 -21.50 20.17 19.84
N VAL A 15 -21.69 18.99 19.25
CA VAL A 15 -20.62 17.98 19.19
C VAL A 15 -19.72 18.23 17.97
N SER A 16 -18.45 18.55 18.27
CA SER A 16 -17.31 18.62 17.35
C SER A 16 -17.49 17.79 16.06
N LYS A 17 -17.52 18.47 14.90
CA LYS A 17 -17.63 17.90 13.54
C LYS A 17 -16.59 16.82 13.20
N LYS A 18 -15.62 16.53 14.07
CA LYS A 18 -14.53 15.57 13.82
C LYS A 18 -14.75 14.19 14.44
N LYS A 19 -15.72 14.00 15.34
CA LYS A 19 -16.01 12.68 15.94
C LYS A 19 -17.42 12.26 15.55
N LYS A 20 -17.56 11.13 14.85
CA LYS A 20 -18.88 10.58 14.52
C LYS A 20 -19.59 10.26 15.84
N ALA A 21 -20.80 10.81 16.03
CA ALA A 21 -21.53 10.77 17.30
C ALA A 21 -21.84 9.36 17.85
N PHE A 22 -21.70 8.33 17.01
CA PHE A 22 -21.96 6.93 17.36
C PHE A 22 -20.71 6.16 17.83
N ILE A 23 -19.49 6.64 17.58
CA ILE A 23 -18.26 5.94 17.98
C ILE A 23 -18.03 6.17 19.48
N GLY A 24 -18.18 5.11 20.28
CA GLY A 24 -18.01 5.11 21.73
C GLY A 24 -19.31 5.13 22.53
N LEU A 25 -20.47 5.14 21.87
CA LEU A 25 -21.74 4.84 22.54
C LEU A 25 -21.94 3.31 22.56
N PRO A 26 -22.41 2.73 23.68
CA PRO A 26 -22.82 1.33 23.68
C PRO A 26 -23.98 1.12 22.72
N ALA A 27 -24.13 -0.11 22.22
CA ALA A 27 -25.25 -0.47 21.35
C ALA A 27 -26.58 -0.15 22.08
N PRO A 28 -27.57 0.47 21.40
CA PRO A 28 -28.87 0.74 21.99
C PRO A 28 -29.55 -0.56 22.45
N LEU A 29 -30.26 -0.53 23.58
CA LEU A 29 -31.02 -1.69 24.07
C LEU A 29 -32.02 -2.16 23.01
N GLY A 30 -31.99 -3.46 22.71
CA GLY A 30 -32.87 -4.10 21.72
C GLY A 30 -32.44 -3.94 20.26
N TYR A 31 -31.29 -3.33 19.99
CA TYR A 31 -30.72 -3.31 18.65
C TYR A 31 -30.26 -4.71 18.25
N VAL A 32 -30.83 -5.23 17.16
CA VAL A 32 -30.37 -6.46 16.49
C VAL A 32 -29.56 -6.04 15.27
N ALA A 33 -28.28 -6.42 15.25
CA ALA A 33 -27.38 -6.11 14.14
C ALA A 33 -27.94 -6.69 12.82
N GLY A 34 -27.83 -5.94 11.72
CA GLY A 34 -28.41 -6.31 10.43
C GLY A 34 -29.91 -6.03 10.32
N ALA A 35 -30.72 -6.51 11.27
CA ALA A 35 -32.17 -6.32 11.26
C ALA A 35 -32.57 -4.83 11.41
N GLY A 36 -31.94 -4.08 12.32
CA GLY A 36 -32.19 -2.64 12.50
C GLY A 36 -31.78 -1.77 11.30
N ARG A 37 -30.97 -2.32 10.38
CA ARG A 37 -30.60 -1.70 9.09
C ARG A 37 -31.61 -2.04 7.98
N GLY A 38 -32.54 -2.97 8.21
CA GLY A 38 -33.35 -3.58 7.17
C GLY A 38 -32.53 -4.48 6.24
N ALA A 39 -31.41 -5.03 6.72
CA ALA A 39 -30.62 -5.97 5.95
C ALA A 39 -31.26 -7.35 6.02
N THR A 40 -31.74 -7.84 4.89
CA THR A 40 -32.17 -9.23 4.70
C THR A 40 -31.10 -9.96 3.89
N GLY A 41 -30.72 -11.17 4.30
CA GLY A 41 -29.84 -12.02 3.49
C GLY A 41 -30.46 -12.29 2.12
N PHE A 42 -29.66 -12.31 1.06
CA PHE A 42 -30.16 -12.70 -0.25
C PHE A 42 -30.47 -14.20 -0.22
N THR A 43 -31.74 -14.54 -0.35
CA THR A 43 -32.15 -15.95 -0.47
C THR A 43 -31.64 -16.50 -1.79
N THR A 44 -30.70 -17.43 -1.74
CA THR A 44 -30.20 -18.09 -2.95
C THR A 44 -31.13 -19.24 -3.35
N ARG A 45 -31.00 -19.73 -4.59
CA ARG A 45 -31.79 -20.90 -5.05
C ARG A 45 -31.60 -22.14 -4.17
N SER A 46 -30.49 -22.21 -3.44
CA SER A 46 -30.19 -23.27 -2.47
C SER A 46 -31.03 -23.17 -1.19
N ASP A 47 -31.38 -21.95 -0.75
CA ASP A 47 -32.16 -21.72 0.49
C ASP A 47 -33.66 -21.99 0.32
N ILE A 48 -34.18 -21.82 -0.89
CA ILE A 48 -35.63 -21.85 -1.16
C ILE A 48 -36.14 -23.27 -1.48
N GLY A 49 -35.24 -24.24 -1.67
CA GLY A 49 -35.61 -25.59 -2.09
C GLY A 49 -36.31 -25.64 -3.45
N PRO A 50 -36.75 -26.82 -3.93
CA PRO A 50 -37.44 -26.94 -5.20
C PRO A 50 -38.83 -26.27 -5.16
N ALA A 51 -38.92 -25.11 -5.82
CA ALA A 51 -40.12 -24.40 -6.25
C ALA A 51 -41.10 -23.95 -5.15
N ARG A 52 -40.97 -22.69 -4.70
CA ARG A 52 -42.13 -21.92 -4.24
C ARG A 52 -43.08 -21.73 -5.42
N ASP A 53 -44.30 -22.22 -5.28
CA ASP A 53 -45.38 -22.07 -6.26
C ASP A 53 -45.70 -20.58 -6.44
N ALA A 54 -46.02 -20.14 -7.66
CA ALA A 54 -46.19 -18.72 -8.03
C ALA A 54 -47.44 -18.06 -7.40
N SER A 55 -48.13 -18.75 -6.50
CA SER A 55 -49.29 -18.29 -5.72
C SER A 55 -48.96 -17.93 -4.28
N ASP A 56 -47.69 -18.02 -3.87
CA ASP A 56 -47.27 -17.72 -2.51
C ASP A 56 -47.25 -16.20 -2.26
N VAL A 57 -48.13 -15.76 -1.36
CA VAL A 57 -48.33 -14.36 -0.97
C VAL A 57 -47.02 -13.82 -0.38
N PRO A 58 -46.63 -12.55 -0.64
CA PRO A 58 -45.48 -11.97 0.02
C PRO A 58 -45.71 -11.99 1.54
N ASP A 59 -44.97 -12.86 2.22
CA ASP A 59 -45.03 -13.02 3.66
C ASP A 59 -44.36 -11.82 4.33
N ASP A 60 -45.12 -10.72 4.40
CA ASP A 60 -44.82 -9.53 5.20
C ASP A 60 -45.09 -9.78 6.71
N ARG A 61 -44.90 -11.03 7.16
CA ARG A 61 -45.00 -11.46 8.55
C ARG A 61 -43.79 -12.31 8.87
N HIS A 62 -42.64 -11.65 8.98
CA HIS A 62 -41.67 -12.12 9.96
C HIS A 62 -42.41 -12.26 11.29
N ALA A 63 -42.61 -13.51 11.71
CA ALA A 63 -43.21 -13.82 12.98
C ALA A 63 -42.46 -13.03 14.07
N PRO A 64 -43.15 -12.35 15.00
CA PRO A 64 -42.46 -11.74 16.13
C PRO A 64 -41.63 -12.84 16.82
N PRO A 65 -40.38 -12.55 17.22
CA PRO A 65 -39.54 -13.55 17.87
C PRO A 65 -40.29 -14.11 19.06
N LYS A 66 -40.40 -15.44 19.12
CA LYS A 66 -41.04 -16.17 20.22
C LYS A 66 -40.45 -15.63 21.53
N PRO A 67 -41.27 -15.20 22.51
CA PRO A 67 -40.73 -14.68 23.76
C PRO A 67 -39.93 -15.78 24.45
N LYS A 68 -38.63 -15.54 24.65
CA LYS A 68 -37.77 -16.35 25.52
C LYS A 68 -38.46 -16.43 26.88
N ILE A 69 -38.92 -17.62 27.26
CA ILE A 69 -39.42 -17.90 28.61
C ILE A 69 -38.27 -17.64 29.58
N VAL A 70 -38.37 -16.54 30.32
CA VAL A 70 -37.48 -16.21 31.43
C VAL A 70 -37.73 -17.23 32.54
N ARG A 71 -36.87 -18.25 32.63
CA ARG A 71 -36.69 -19.02 33.87
C ARG A 71 -35.60 -18.33 34.69
N LYS A 72 -36.04 -17.52 35.65
CA LYS A 72 -35.20 -16.95 36.70
C LYS A 72 -34.98 -18.00 37.79
N SER A 73 -33.74 -18.46 37.97
CA SER A 73 -33.03 -18.49 39.27
C SER A 73 -31.86 -19.50 39.28
N GLY A 74 -30.65 -19.00 39.59
CA GLY A 74 -29.62 -19.79 40.27
C GLY A 74 -28.30 -19.94 39.51
N ASP A 75 -27.30 -19.20 39.96
CA ASP A 75 -25.85 -19.38 39.78
C ASP A 75 -25.37 -20.59 38.95
N LYS A 76 -24.80 -20.31 37.78
CA LYS A 76 -23.48 -20.80 37.33
C LYS A 76 -23.12 -20.19 35.98
N LYS A 77 -21.91 -19.65 35.92
CA LYS A 77 -21.12 -19.32 34.73
C LYS A 77 -21.33 -20.39 33.64
N GLY A 78 -21.94 -20.03 32.52
CA GLY A 78 -22.16 -20.92 31.38
C GLY A 78 -21.89 -20.14 30.11
N ASP A 79 -21.03 -20.70 29.27
CA ASP A 79 -20.88 -20.30 27.86
C ASP A 79 -22.27 -20.02 27.29
N GLU A 80 -22.44 -18.82 26.75
CA GLU A 80 -23.40 -18.67 25.68
C GLU A 80 -22.86 -19.56 24.57
N GLU A 81 -23.48 -20.73 24.37
CA GLU A 81 -23.37 -21.49 23.13
C GLU A 81 -23.80 -20.53 22.01
N GLU A 82 -22.85 -19.72 21.55
CA GLU A 82 -22.87 -19.17 20.21
C GLU A 82 -23.11 -20.40 19.32
N GLU A 83 -24.20 -20.37 18.55
CA GLU A 83 -24.26 -21.12 17.32
C GLU A 83 -23.00 -20.70 16.56
N ASP A 84 -21.90 -21.46 16.72
CA ASP A 84 -20.67 -21.27 15.99
C ASP A 84 -21.05 -21.42 14.53
N GLU A 85 -21.37 -20.29 13.89
CA GLU A 85 -21.61 -20.20 12.46
C GLU A 85 -20.39 -20.84 11.82
N GLU A 86 -20.59 -22.03 11.24
CA GLU A 86 -19.53 -22.81 10.62
C GLU A 86 -18.72 -21.86 9.73
N ASP A 87 -17.41 -21.73 9.99
CA ASP A 87 -16.55 -20.80 9.25
C ASP A 87 -16.31 -21.38 7.84
N LEU A 88 -17.30 -21.21 6.98
CA LEU A 88 -17.34 -21.67 5.60
C LEU A 88 -16.60 -20.70 4.66
N ASN A 89 -15.66 -19.93 5.19
CA ASN A 89 -14.81 -19.05 4.41
C ASN A 89 -13.76 -19.87 3.66
N ASP A 90 -13.44 -19.47 2.43
CA ASP A 90 -12.37 -20.06 1.61
C ASP A 90 -11.00 -20.05 2.33
N ALA A 91 -10.78 -19.13 3.27
CA ALA A 91 -9.56 -19.11 4.10
C ALA A 91 -9.44 -20.29 5.06
N ASN A 92 -10.58 -20.87 5.47
CA ASN A 92 -10.66 -22.05 6.31
C ASN A 92 -10.77 -23.35 5.47
N TYR A 93 -11.07 -23.25 4.18
CA TYR A 93 -11.15 -24.40 3.28
C TYR A 93 -9.78 -24.80 2.72
N ASP A 94 -9.42 -26.08 2.86
CA ASP A 94 -8.31 -26.74 2.20
C ASP A 94 -8.81 -27.81 1.22
N GLU A 95 -8.20 -27.92 0.05
CA GLU A 95 -8.62 -28.86 -1.00
C GLU A 95 -8.43 -30.33 -0.57
N PHE A 96 -7.45 -30.61 0.29
CA PHE A 96 -7.16 -31.96 0.76
C PHE A 96 -7.95 -32.33 2.01
N ASN A 97 -7.98 -31.46 3.02
CA ASN A 97 -8.62 -31.74 4.31
C ASN A 97 -10.06 -31.19 4.44
N GLY A 98 -10.54 -30.41 3.49
CA GLY A 98 -11.84 -29.73 3.56
C GLY A 98 -11.82 -28.50 4.46
N TYR A 99 -12.95 -28.15 5.06
CA TYR A 99 -13.02 -27.04 6.02
C TYR A 99 -12.26 -27.38 7.30
N GLY A 100 -11.45 -26.44 7.77
CA GLY A 100 -10.79 -26.53 9.06
C GLY A 100 -11.79 -26.48 10.22
N GLY A 101 -11.49 -27.24 11.27
CA GLY A 101 -12.36 -27.39 12.44
C GLY A 101 -12.69 -28.86 12.71
N SER A 102 -12.95 -29.19 13.98
CA SER A 102 -13.35 -30.54 14.39
C SER A 102 -14.87 -30.60 14.62
N LEU A 103 -15.56 -31.39 13.80
CA LEU A 103 -17.01 -31.56 13.86
C LEU A 103 -17.50 -32.26 15.14
N PHE A 104 -16.66 -33.09 15.76
CA PHE A 104 -17.03 -33.95 16.90
C PHE A 104 -16.73 -33.32 18.26
N SER A 105 -16.27 -32.06 18.29
CA SER A 105 -15.94 -31.36 19.53
C SER A 105 -17.15 -30.95 20.38
N LYS A 106 -18.37 -31.01 19.80
CA LYS A 106 -19.61 -30.59 20.44
C LYS A 106 -20.39 -31.73 21.10
N ASP A 107 -20.07 -32.98 20.76
CA ASP A 107 -20.77 -34.13 21.32
C ASP A 107 -20.40 -34.32 22.80
N PRO A 108 -21.32 -34.81 23.66
CA PRO A 108 -21.01 -35.11 25.04
C PRO A 108 -19.80 -36.04 25.13
N TYR A 109 -18.77 -35.57 25.82
CA TYR A 109 -17.50 -36.29 25.97
C TYR A 109 -17.45 -36.96 27.34
N ASP A 110 -17.59 -38.28 27.36
CA ASP A 110 -17.60 -39.08 28.57
C ASP A 110 -16.18 -39.53 28.93
N LYS A 111 -16.03 -40.07 30.15
CA LYS A 111 -14.74 -40.57 30.63
C LYS A 111 -14.22 -41.74 29.77
N ASP A 112 -15.12 -42.55 29.23
CA ASP A 112 -14.77 -43.66 28.35
C ASP A 112 -14.19 -43.14 27.02
N ASP A 113 -14.66 -41.98 26.52
CA ASP A 113 -14.11 -41.32 25.33
C ASP A 113 -12.69 -40.78 25.61
N GLU A 114 -12.46 -40.20 26.79
CA GLU A 114 -11.11 -39.76 27.21
C GLU A 114 -10.12 -40.92 27.29
N GLU A 115 -10.54 -42.05 27.86
CA GLU A 115 -9.71 -43.26 27.92
C GLU A 115 -9.46 -43.84 26.52
N ALA A 116 -10.46 -43.79 25.63
CA ALA A 116 -10.31 -44.21 24.24
C ALA A 116 -9.30 -43.32 23.49
N ASP A 117 -9.44 -41.99 23.59
CA ASP A 117 -8.53 -41.04 22.95
C ASP A 117 -7.10 -41.17 23.47
N GLN A 118 -6.90 -41.41 24.77
CA GLN A 118 -5.58 -41.69 25.33
C GLN A 118 -4.96 -42.97 24.73
N ILE A 119 -5.76 -44.03 24.57
CA ILE A 119 -5.30 -45.28 23.94
C ILE A 119 -4.94 -45.03 22.46
N TYR A 120 -5.81 -44.38 21.70
CA TYR A 120 -5.55 -44.10 20.28
C TYR A 120 -4.36 -43.16 20.08
N GLU A 121 -4.22 -42.11 20.89
CA GLU A 121 -3.07 -41.20 20.85
C GLU A 121 -1.78 -41.94 21.22
N SER A 122 -1.83 -42.89 22.16
CA SER A 122 -0.67 -43.72 22.50
C SER A 122 -0.24 -44.63 21.33
N ILE A 123 -1.21 -45.15 20.57
CA ILE A 123 -0.95 -45.96 19.38
C ILE A 123 -0.29 -45.09 18.31
N ASP A 124 -0.83 -43.91 18.03
CA ASP A 124 -0.26 -42.99 17.05
C ASP A 124 1.15 -42.52 17.43
N LYS A 125 1.36 -42.18 18.70
CA LYS A 125 2.70 -41.86 19.24
C LYS A 125 3.67 -43.01 19.00
N ARG A 126 3.27 -44.25 19.31
CA ARG A 126 4.09 -45.45 19.07
C ARG A 126 4.36 -45.71 17.59
N MET A 127 3.39 -45.43 16.73
CA MET A 127 3.56 -45.56 15.28
C MET A 127 4.59 -44.55 14.75
N ASP A 128 4.64 -43.35 15.33
CA ASP A 128 5.57 -42.29 14.97
C ASP A 128 6.99 -42.45 15.56
N GLU A 129 7.14 -43.16 16.68
CA GLU A 129 8.40 -43.35 17.42
C GLU A 129 9.59 -43.77 16.53
N LYS A 130 9.36 -44.68 15.56
CA LYS A 130 10.44 -45.26 14.73
C LYS A 130 11.29 -44.24 13.98
N ARG A 131 10.74 -43.06 13.65
CA ARG A 131 11.47 -41.97 12.98
C ARG A 131 11.25 -40.62 13.64
N LYS A 132 10.65 -40.60 14.83
CA LYS A 132 10.28 -39.36 15.53
C LYS A 132 11.47 -38.44 15.70
N GLU A 133 12.56 -38.94 16.27
CA GLU A 133 13.76 -38.13 16.51
C GLU A 133 14.38 -37.58 15.22
N TYR A 134 14.47 -38.39 14.16
CA TYR A 134 14.98 -37.92 12.86
C TYR A 134 14.05 -36.90 12.21
N ARG A 135 12.73 -37.14 12.24
CA ARG A 135 11.71 -36.26 11.66
C ARG A 135 11.67 -34.92 12.40
N GLU A 136 11.66 -34.95 13.72
CA GLU A 136 11.67 -33.77 14.58
C GLU A 136 12.99 -32.99 14.47
N ASN A 137 14.14 -33.66 14.46
CA ASN A 137 15.43 -32.99 14.27
C ASN A 137 15.55 -32.37 12.87
N LYS A 138 15.05 -33.04 11.82
CA LYS A 138 15.00 -32.49 10.47
C LYS A 138 14.06 -31.28 10.41
N LEU A 139 12.84 -31.40 10.94
CA LEU A 139 11.86 -30.33 10.98
C LEU A 139 12.39 -29.14 11.77
N ARG A 140 13.01 -29.37 12.93
CA ARG A 140 13.64 -28.34 13.76
C ARG A 140 14.75 -27.61 13.00
N ARG A 141 15.66 -28.34 12.35
CA ARG A 141 16.76 -27.74 11.57
C ARG A 141 16.24 -26.96 10.36
N GLU A 142 15.23 -27.49 9.69
CA GLU A 142 14.59 -26.83 8.55
C GLU A 142 13.84 -25.57 8.98
N LEU A 143 13.13 -25.62 10.11
CA LEU A 143 12.44 -24.46 10.68
C LEU A 143 13.43 -23.40 11.15
N GLU A 144 14.56 -23.80 11.73
CA GLU A 144 15.65 -22.89 12.12
C GLU A 144 16.30 -22.25 10.90
N ARG A 145 16.64 -23.05 9.86
CA ARG A 145 17.14 -22.54 8.59
C ARG A 145 16.14 -21.58 7.94
N TYR A 146 14.86 -21.95 7.89
CA TYR A 146 13.80 -21.12 7.35
C TYR A 146 13.65 -19.80 8.12
N ARG A 147 13.74 -19.84 9.46
CA ARG A 147 13.75 -18.62 10.29
C ARG A 147 14.98 -17.76 10.04
N GLN A 148 16.13 -18.35 9.73
CA GLN A 148 17.34 -17.61 9.39
C GLN A 148 17.28 -17.00 7.97
N GLU A 149 16.75 -17.74 7.00
CA GLU A 149 16.60 -17.31 5.60
C GLU A 149 15.46 -16.30 5.41
N ARG A 150 14.36 -16.50 6.14
CA ARG A 150 13.12 -15.71 6.08
C ARG A 150 12.61 -15.45 7.51
N PRO A 151 13.31 -14.59 8.29
CA PRO A 151 12.82 -14.21 9.60
C PRO A 151 11.46 -13.53 9.47
N LYS A 152 10.54 -13.78 10.41
CA LYS A 152 9.23 -13.12 10.42
C LYS A 152 9.43 -11.60 10.55
N ILE A 153 8.57 -10.80 9.94
CA ILE A 153 8.65 -9.33 9.96
C ILE A 153 8.81 -8.82 11.41
N GLN A 154 7.98 -9.30 12.33
CA GLN A 154 8.06 -8.94 13.75
C GLN A 154 9.39 -9.31 14.42
N GLN A 155 10.08 -10.36 13.96
CA GLN A 155 11.40 -10.75 14.46
C GLN A 155 12.51 -9.85 13.92
N GLN A 156 12.40 -9.42 12.65
CA GLN A 156 13.33 -8.46 12.03
C GLN A 156 13.34 -7.10 12.74
N PHE A 157 12.19 -6.70 13.32
CA PHE A 157 12.04 -5.45 14.07
C PHE A 157 12.04 -5.65 15.58
N SER A 158 12.43 -6.82 16.09
CA SER A 158 12.36 -7.11 17.53
C SER A 158 13.41 -6.34 18.35
N ASP A 159 14.56 -6.06 17.74
CA ASP A 159 15.61 -5.17 18.24
C ASP A 159 15.14 -3.71 18.26
N LEU A 160 14.63 -3.21 17.14
CA LEU A 160 14.10 -1.84 17.02
C LEU A 160 12.91 -1.61 17.95
N LYS A 161 12.07 -2.63 18.16
CA LYS A 161 10.98 -2.58 19.15
C LYS A 161 11.50 -2.53 20.60
N ARG A 162 12.66 -3.14 20.89
CA ARG A 162 13.30 -3.04 22.21
C ARG A 162 13.94 -1.67 22.40
N ASP A 163 14.59 -1.13 21.38
CA ASP A 163 15.19 0.22 21.42
C ASP A 163 14.13 1.31 21.59
N LEU A 164 12.94 1.08 21.04
CA LEU A 164 11.77 1.95 21.21
C LEU A 164 11.30 2.09 22.67
N ASN A 165 11.70 1.19 23.57
CA ASN A 165 11.48 1.32 25.01
C ASN A 165 12.30 2.46 25.65
N ALA A 166 13.40 2.88 25.02
CA ALA A 166 14.21 4.00 25.53
C ALA A 166 13.56 5.37 25.27
N VAL A 167 12.57 5.44 24.37
CA VAL A 167 11.86 6.68 24.03
C VAL A 167 10.86 7.04 25.13
N THR A 168 10.99 8.25 25.66
CA THR A 168 10.16 8.73 26.78
C THR A 168 8.74 9.11 26.32
N GLU A 169 7.77 9.10 27.25
CA GLU A 169 6.38 9.47 26.92
C GLU A 169 6.27 10.91 26.38
N ASP A 170 7.10 11.82 26.86
CA ASP A 170 7.14 13.20 26.36
C ASP A 170 7.60 13.24 24.89
N GLU A 171 8.61 12.46 24.52
CA GLU A 171 9.03 12.30 23.12
C GLU A 171 7.91 11.71 22.26
N TRP A 172 7.17 10.72 22.77
CA TRP A 172 5.98 10.17 22.11
C TRP A 172 4.90 11.22 21.83
N ARG A 173 4.69 12.15 22.76
CA ARG A 173 3.70 13.23 22.61
C ARG A 173 4.13 14.31 21.61
N THR A 174 5.43 14.44 21.36
CA THR A 174 6.00 15.45 20.46
C THR A 174 6.28 14.96 19.05
N ILE A 175 5.92 13.71 18.70
CA ILE A 175 6.08 13.18 17.34
C ILE A 175 5.33 14.08 16.35
N PRO A 176 6.02 14.71 15.38
CA PRO A 176 5.36 15.53 14.36
C PRO A 176 4.46 14.69 13.45
N GLU A 177 3.32 15.25 13.07
CA GLU A 177 2.47 14.66 12.04
C GLU A 177 3.11 14.83 10.65
N VAL A 178 2.79 13.94 9.71
CA VAL A 178 3.42 13.87 8.38
C VAL A 178 3.15 15.12 7.50
N GLY A 179 2.32 16.05 7.95
CA GLY A 179 2.09 17.35 7.33
C GLY A 179 1.80 17.25 5.83
N ASP A 180 2.50 18.08 5.05
CA ASP A 180 2.31 18.22 3.61
C ASP A 180 3.12 17.22 2.76
N ALA A 181 3.63 16.13 3.34
CA ALA A 181 4.35 15.11 2.55
C ALA A 181 3.42 14.37 1.56
N ARG A 182 2.10 14.34 1.83
CA ARG A 182 1.11 13.62 1.01
C ARG A 182 0.32 14.50 0.03
N ASN A 183 0.32 15.83 0.13
CA ASN A 183 -0.45 16.66 -0.82
C ASN A 183 0.32 17.01 -2.10
N LYS A 184 1.16 16.11 -2.61
CA LYS A 184 1.78 16.27 -3.94
C LYS A 184 0.72 16.51 -5.03
N LYS A 185 -0.47 15.89 -4.88
CA LYS A 185 -1.62 16.08 -5.77
C LYS A 185 -2.25 17.48 -5.70
N MET A 186 -2.25 18.13 -4.52
CA MET A 186 -2.72 19.52 -4.37
C MET A 186 -1.64 20.53 -4.73
N ARG A 187 -0.37 20.21 -4.51
CA ARG A 187 0.79 21.08 -4.77
C ARG A 187 1.17 21.14 -6.24
N ASN A 188 0.94 20.06 -6.99
CA ASN A 188 1.14 20.03 -8.43
C ASN A 188 -0.17 19.65 -9.12
N PRO A 189 -1.17 20.55 -9.14
CA PRO A 189 -2.35 20.38 -9.97
C PRO A 189 -1.92 20.65 -11.41
N ARG A 190 -1.14 19.73 -11.99
CA ARG A 190 -1.07 19.60 -13.44
C ARG A 190 -2.46 19.15 -13.86
N ALA A 191 -3.34 20.12 -14.10
CA ALA A 191 -4.54 19.88 -14.87
C ALA A 191 -4.07 19.22 -16.16
N GLU A 192 -4.59 18.04 -16.47
CA GLU A 192 -4.37 17.40 -17.76
C GLU A 192 -5.02 18.29 -18.83
N LYS A 193 -4.28 19.29 -19.27
CA LYS A 193 -4.63 20.14 -20.41
C LYS A 193 -4.33 19.32 -21.65
N PHE A 194 -5.35 18.61 -22.12
CA PHE A 194 -5.33 18.02 -23.45
C PHE A 194 -5.47 19.17 -24.46
N THR A 195 -4.33 19.65 -24.96
CA THR A 195 -4.31 20.51 -26.15
C THR A 195 -4.32 19.62 -27.39
N PRO A 196 -5.07 19.98 -28.45
CA PRO A 196 -4.95 19.27 -29.71
C PRO A 196 -3.48 19.23 -30.14
N VAL A 197 -3.05 18.06 -30.61
CA VAL A 197 -1.69 17.84 -31.09
C VAL A 197 -1.45 18.76 -32.29
N PRO A 198 -0.36 19.54 -32.36
CA PRO A 198 -0.06 20.34 -33.53
C PRO A 198 0.20 19.45 -34.75
N ASP A 199 -0.28 19.88 -35.92
CA ASP A 199 -0.14 19.14 -37.19
C ASP A 199 1.31 18.84 -37.57
N SER A 200 2.30 19.55 -36.99
CA SER A 200 3.72 19.24 -37.14
C SER A 200 4.11 17.85 -36.64
N ILE A 201 3.41 17.29 -35.64
CA ILE A 201 3.64 15.93 -35.15
C ILE A 201 3.04 14.90 -36.12
N LEU A 202 1.91 15.21 -36.74
CA LEU A 202 1.34 14.38 -37.81
C LEU A 202 2.22 14.43 -39.06
N ALA A 203 2.78 15.60 -39.40
CA ALA A 203 3.74 15.76 -40.48
C ALA A 203 5.02 14.95 -40.22
N HIS A 204 5.58 15.03 -39.01
CA HIS A 204 6.76 14.24 -38.62
C HIS A 204 6.48 12.72 -38.59
N ASN A 205 5.29 12.31 -38.17
CA ASN A 205 4.92 10.89 -38.20
C ASN A 205 4.61 10.41 -39.62
N SER A 206 4.12 11.29 -40.50
CA SER A 206 3.95 11.01 -41.93
C SER A 206 5.31 10.91 -42.64
N SER A 207 6.32 11.67 -42.22
CA SER A 207 7.70 11.55 -42.74
C SER A 207 8.45 10.33 -42.17
N ILE A 208 8.11 9.89 -40.96
CA ILE A 208 8.63 8.63 -40.38
C ILE A 208 7.95 7.40 -41.02
N GLY A 209 6.65 7.47 -41.28
CA GLY A 209 5.89 6.40 -41.95
C GLY A 209 6.31 6.19 -43.41
N SER A 210 6.91 7.20 -44.05
CA SER A 210 7.47 7.13 -45.40
C SER A 210 8.93 6.62 -45.46
N GLY A 211 9.48 6.07 -44.38
CA GLY A 211 10.68 5.21 -44.44
C GLY A 211 12.04 5.92 -44.62
N GLU A 212 12.10 7.25 -44.52
CA GLU A 212 13.35 8.01 -44.65
C GLU A 212 13.69 8.72 -43.33
N THR A 213 14.41 8.00 -42.46
CA THR A 213 15.52 8.48 -41.58
C THR A 213 15.66 7.55 -40.37
N VAL A 214 16.26 6.39 -40.57
CA VAL A 214 16.90 5.64 -39.47
C VAL A 214 18.33 6.16 -39.37
N VAL A 215 18.57 7.22 -38.60
CA VAL A 215 19.92 7.50 -38.10
C VAL A 215 20.14 6.59 -36.91
N SER A 216 20.61 5.37 -37.17
CA SER A 216 21.11 4.46 -36.14
C SER A 216 22.36 5.08 -35.53
N ILE A 217 22.26 5.51 -34.28
CA ILE A 217 23.42 5.85 -33.46
C ILE A 217 24.10 4.51 -33.09
N ASP A 218 25.24 4.23 -33.73
CA ASP A 218 26.05 3.03 -33.48
C ASP A 218 26.76 3.11 -32.10
N PRO A 219 26.46 2.20 -31.15
CA PRO A 219 27.07 2.18 -29.81
C PRO A 219 28.55 1.76 -29.81
N ARG A 220 29.16 1.45 -30.96
CA ARG A 220 30.56 1.01 -31.07
C ARG A 220 31.58 2.16 -31.19
N THR A 221 31.12 3.41 -31.34
CA THR A 221 31.99 4.59 -31.24
C THR A 221 32.09 5.09 -29.80
N GLY A 222 32.42 4.16 -28.91
CA GLY A 222 32.81 4.47 -27.54
C GLY A 222 34.03 5.39 -27.54
N LEU A 223 33.83 6.62 -27.06
CA LEU A 223 34.89 7.58 -26.78
C LEU A 223 36.06 6.88 -26.08
N LYS A 224 37.20 6.81 -26.77
CA LYS A 224 38.51 6.47 -26.21
C LYS A 224 38.85 7.48 -25.12
N THR A 225 38.41 7.21 -23.91
CA THR A 225 38.97 7.82 -22.70
C THR A 225 40.29 7.09 -22.44
N PRO A 226 41.43 7.77 -22.27
CA PRO A 226 42.64 7.13 -21.79
C PRO A 226 42.44 6.81 -20.30
N MET A 227 41.68 5.77 -20.00
CA MET A 227 41.83 5.06 -18.75
C MET A 227 43.04 4.15 -18.92
N THR A 228 44.19 4.66 -18.47
CA THR A 228 45.35 3.85 -18.13
C THR A 228 44.89 2.72 -17.21
N ALA A 229 44.91 1.52 -17.80
CA ALA A 229 45.10 0.19 -17.25
C ALA A 229 44.95 -0.02 -15.73
N GLY A 230 44.16 -1.04 -15.38
CA GLY A 230 44.55 -1.92 -14.27
C GLY A 230 43.54 -2.03 -13.14
N THR A 231 42.56 -2.89 -13.33
CA THR A 231 41.90 -3.63 -12.25
C THR A 231 42.92 -4.37 -11.37
N SER A 232 42.56 -4.49 -10.09
CA SER A 232 43.09 -5.39 -9.05
C SER A 232 44.23 -4.85 -8.17
N THR A 233 44.15 -5.27 -6.91
CA THR A 233 45.06 -5.04 -5.78
C THR A 233 45.02 -3.67 -5.11
N GLY A 234 44.54 -3.69 -3.86
CA GLY A 234 44.88 -2.68 -2.88
C GLY A 234 46.38 -2.67 -2.59
N LEU A 235 46.76 -1.71 -1.75
CA LEU A 235 48.09 -1.37 -1.25
C LEU A 235 48.83 -0.25 -2.02
N MET A 236 48.82 0.91 -1.36
CA MET A 236 49.89 1.91 -1.27
C MET A 236 50.48 2.48 -2.56
N THR A 237 49.97 3.65 -2.94
CA THR A 237 50.75 4.69 -3.62
C THR A 237 51.32 5.64 -2.55
N PRO A 238 52.65 5.88 -2.48
CA PRO A 238 53.24 6.84 -1.54
C PRO A 238 53.01 8.25 -2.08
N GLY A 239 51.92 8.88 -1.65
CA GLY A 239 51.53 10.21 -2.10
C GLY A 239 50.09 10.46 -1.73
N GLY A 240 49.87 10.73 -0.44
CA GLY A 240 48.55 10.88 0.16
C GLY A 240 47.69 11.93 -0.52
N PHE A 241 46.87 11.50 -1.47
CA PHE A 241 45.60 12.14 -1.73
C PHE A 241 44.57 11.42 -0.86
N VAL A 242 44.39 11.97 0.34
CA VAL A 242 43.23 11.68 1.19
C VAL A 242 42.02 11.91 0.30
N THR A 243 41.24 10.87 0.00
CA THR A 243 39.91 11.04 -0.55
C THR A 243 39.12 11.84 0.50
N PRO A 244 38.77 13.12 0.26
CA PRO A 244 37.88 13.79 1.20
C PRO A 244 36.55 13.04 1.15
N GLY A 245 36.01 12.65 2.31
CA GLY A 245 34.79 11.85 2.47
C GLY A 245 33.50 12.50 1.94
N ASN A 246 33.61 13.53 1.10
CA ASN A 246 32.50 14.14 0.39
C ASN A 246 32.98 14.53 -1.01
N LEU A 247 33.02 13.54 -1.90
CA LEU A 247 33.33 13.76 -3.31
C LEU A 247 32.12 14.39 -3.98
N ASP A 248 32.14 15.71 -4.16
CA ASP A 248 31.07 16.43 -4.83
C ASP A 248 31.10 16.16 -6.34
N LEU A 249 30.33 15.15 -6.75
CA LEU A 249 30.19 14.72 -8.15
C LEU A 249 29.67 15.84 -9.05
N ARG A 250 28.98 16.85 -8.50
CA ARG A 250 28.52 18.01 -9.26
C ARG A 250 29.68 18.93 -9.62
N LYS A 251 30.63 19.15 -8.71
CA LYS A 251 31.85 19.94 -8.98
C LYS A 251 32.74 19.26 -10.01
N ILE A 252 32.84 17.93 -9.97
CA ILE A 252 33.56 17.15 -11.00
C ILE A 252 32.88 17.28 -12.36
N GLY A 253 31.55 17.16 -12.40
CA GLY A 253 30.76 17.37 -13.62
C GLY A 253 30.91 18.79 -14.19
N GLN A 254 30.85 19.80 -13.32
CA GLN A 254 31.03 21.21 -13.68
C GLN A 254 32.45 21.46 -14.22
N ALA A 255 33.49 20.97 -13.55
CA ALA A 255 34.88 21.12 -14.00
C ALA A 255 35.12 20.46 -15.37
N ARG A 256 34.50 19.30 -15.61
CA ARG A 256 34.54 18.65 -16.93
C ARG A 256 33.81 19.46 -17.99
N ASN A 257 32.65 20.02 -17.65
CA ASN A 257 31.87 20.83 -18.58
C ASN A 257 32.62 22.12 -18.95
N THR A 258 33.23 22.80 -17.98
CA THR A 258 34.07 23.98 -18.25
C THR A 258 35.28 23.65 -19.12
N LEU A 259 35.88 22.47 -18.96
CA LEU A 259 36.98 22.04 -19.80
C LEU A 259 36.53 21.69 -21.22
N MET A 260 35.32 21.14 -21.38
CA MET A 260 34.70 20.95 -22.68
C MET A 260 34.39 22.29 -23.35
N ASP A 261 33.79 23.24 -22.62
CA ASP A 261 33.52 24.59 -23.12
C ASP A 261 34.81 25.30 -23.55
N LEU A 262 35.90 25.17 -22.80
CA LEU A 262 37.20 25.72 -23.19
C LEU A 262 37.72 25.11 -24.50
N LYS A 263 37.59 23.79 -24.69
CA LYS A 263 37.99 23.13 -25.93
C LYS A 263 37.07 23.49 -27.11
N LEU A 264 35.78 23.65 -26.87
CA LEU A 264 34.82 24.09 -27.88
C LEU A 264 35.08 25.54 -28.28
N ASN A 265 35.38 26.43 -27.32
CA ASN A 265 35.75 27.82 -27.60
C ASN A 265 37.06 27.90 -28.40
N GLN A 266 38.04 27.04 -28.10
CA GLN A 266 39.27 26.97 -28.89
C GLN A 266 39.01 26.51 -30.34
N ALA A 267 38.11 25.55 -30.52
CA ALA A 267 37.69 25.11 -31.84
C ALA A 267 36.85 26.17 -32.56
N SER A 268 35.97 26.89 -31.86
CA SER A 268 35.13 27.95 -32.43
C SER A 268 35.93 29.18 -32.84
N ASP A 269 37.03 29.48 -32.15
CA ASP A 269 37.94 30.58 -32.53
C ASP A 269 38.61 30.34 -33.89
N SER A 270 38.73 29.07 -34.29
CA SER A 270 39.19 28.69 -35.64
C SER A 270 38.10 28.74 -36.71
N VAL A 271 36.83 28.93 -36.32
CA VAL A 271 35.68 29.03 -37.23
C VAL A 271 35.40 30.49 -37.52
N THR A 272 35.77 30.93 -38.73
CA THR A 272 35.49 32.30 -39.19
C THR A 272 34.07 32.41 -39.75
N GLY A 273 33.42 33.56 -39.57
CA GLY A 273 32.06 33.81 -40.08
C GLY A 273 30.92 33.58 -39.08
N GLN A 274 31.23 33.33 -37.80
CA GLN A 274 30.22 33.32 -36.75
C GLN A 274 29.76 34.76 -36.44
N THR A 275 28.45 35.02 -36.52
CA THR A 275 27.89 36.33 -36.22
C THR A 275 27.38 36.35 -34.78
N VAL A 276 27.85 37.32 -33.99
CA VAL A 276 27.31 37.61 -32.65
C VAL A 276 26.94 39.09 -32.63
N VAL A 277 25.67 39.37 -32.32
CA VAL A 277 25.19 40.74 -32.19
C VAL A 277 25.51 41.22 -30.77
N ASP A 278 26.01 42.45 -30.62
CA ASP A 278 26.16 43.05 -29.29
C ASP A 278 24.77 43.25 -28.66
N PRO A 279 24.44 42.53 -27.58
CA PRO A 279 23.10 42.61 -26.98
C PRO A 279 22.78 44.02 -26.46
N LYS A 280 23.80 44.79 -26.04
CA LYS A 280 23.58 46.16 -25.56
C LYS A 280 23.31 47.11 -26.72
N GLY A 281 24.10 47.02 -27.79
CA GLY A 281 23.86 47.76 -29.03
C GLY A 281 22.48 47.44 -29.62
N TYR A 282 22.11 46.17 -29.69
CA TYR A 282 20.82 45.73 -30.23
C TYR A 282 19.63 46.28 -29.43
N LEU A 283 19.71 46.26 -28.09
CA LEU A 283 18.67 46.85 -27.24
C LEU A 283 18.60 48.37 -27.36
N THR A 284 19.74 49.03 -27.53
CA THR A 284 19.79 50.49 -27.74
C THR A 284 19.17 50.87 -29.09
N ASP A 285 19.48 50.10 -30.13
CA ASP A 285 18.92 50.28 -31.46
C ASP A 285 17.40 50.05 -31.47
N LEU A 286 16.94 48.97 -30.85
CA LEU A 286 15.51 48.72 -30.62
C LEU A 286 14.82 49.85 -29.86
N GLN A 287 15.46 50.41 -28.83
CA GLN A 287 14.92 51.54 -28.07
C GLN A 287 14.87 52.83 -28.93
N SER A 288 15.83 53.01 -29.84
CA SER A 288 15.88 54.14 -30.76
C SER A 288 14.88 54.03 -31.92
N MET A 289 14.44 52.82 -32.25
CA MET A 289 13.40 52.55 -33.25
C MET A 289 11.97 52.67 -32.72
N ILE A 290 11.77 52.91 -31.42
CA ILE A 290 10.43 53.17 -30.87
C ILE A 290 9.93 54.51 -31.44
N PRO A 291 8.83 54.53 -32.21
CA PRO A 291 8.26 55.78 -32.71
C PRO A 291 7.88 56.68 -31.54
N SER A 292 8.35 57.93 -31.53
CA SER A 292 8.02 58.91 -30.48
C SER A 292 6.54 59.33 -30.49
N HIS A 293 5.82 59.00 -31.55
CA HIS A 293 4.37 59.06 -31.64
C HIS A 293 3.84 57.72 -32.16
N GLY A 294 3.38 56.87 -31.25
CA GLY A 294 2.53 55.74 -31.61
C GLY A 294 1.18 56.30 -32.02
N ALA A 295 0.81 56.14 -33.30
CA ALA A 295 -0.57 56.37 -33.71
C ALA A 295 -1.44 55.31 -33.02
N ASP A 296 -2.19 55.75 -32.00
CA ASP A 296 -3.34 55.00 -31.49
C ASP A 296 -4.47 55.24 -32.51
N ILE A 297 -4.79 54.20 -33.28
CA ILE A 297 -5.92 54.18 -34.23
C ILE A 297 -6.97 53.22 -33.72
#